data_AF-A0A173RRW8-F1
#
_entry.id   AF-A0A173RRW8-F1
#
_cell.length_a   1.000
_cell.length_b   1.000
_cell.length_c   1.000
_cell.angle_alpha   90.00
_cell.angle_beta   90.00
_cell.angle_gamma   90.00
#
_symmetry.space_group_name_H-M   'P 1'
#
loop_
_entity.id
_entity.type
_entity.pdbx_description
1 polymer ?
#
loop_
_entity_poly.entity_id
_entity_poly.type
_entity_poly.pdbx_seq_one_letter_code
_entity_poly.pdbx_strand_id
1 'polypeptide(L)'
;MFQIINSFIEGELTDEQCKHCLAATNLGMQYIFVSEKAVSQAKLIECCYISQNEREYYKNIRLEESKLGANKVKLARKQYRGKGRYIDEILV
;
A
#
# COMPACT_ATOMS: atom_id res chain seq x y z
N MET A 1 0.03 -3.42 1.41
CA MET A 1 -1.08 -2.80 0.67
C MET A 1 -2.07 -3.84 0.17
N PHE A 2 -1.74 -4.66 -0.83
CA PHE A 2 -2.70 -5.63 -1.41
C PHE A 2 -3.34 -6.55 -0.38
N GLN A 3 -2.58 -7.07 0.58
CA GLN A 3 -3.13 -7.87 1.68
C GLN A 3 -4.16 -7.10 2.53
N ILE A 4 -3.99 -5.79 2.73
CA ILE A 4 -4.94 -4.96 3.48
C ILE A 4 -6.23 -4.77 2.66
N ILE A 5 -6.09 -4.54 1.35
CA ILE A 5 -7.23 -4.40 0.43
C ILE A 5 -8.00 -5.71 0.36
N ASN A 6 -7.32 -6.84 0.23
CA ASN A 6 -7.96 -8.16 0.21
C ASN A 6 -8.71 -8.43 1.51
N SER A 7 -8.11 -8.19 2.68
CA SER A 7 -8.82 -8.32 3.97
C SER A 7 -10.07 -7.44 4.06
N PHE A 8 -10.07 -6.25 3.45
CA PHE A 8 -11.26 -5.40 3.38
C PHE A 8 -12.33 -5.99 2.44
N ILE A 9 -11.93 -6.46 1.25
CA ILE A 9 -12.84 -7.10 0.28
C ILE A 9 -13.45 -8.39 0.84
N GLU A 10 -12.69 -9.15 1.63
CA GLU A 10 -13.12 -10.36 2.32
C GLU A 10 -14.03 -10.08 3.53
N GLY A 11 -14.27 -8.81 3.88
CA GLY A 11 -15.11 -8.43 5.00
C GLY A 11 -14.43 -8.56 6.38
N GLU A 12 -13.11 -8.76 6.44
CA GLU A 12 -12.37 -8.88 7.70
C GLU A 12 -12.10 -7.52 8.37
N LEU A 13 -12.15 -6.43 7.58
CA LEU A 13 -11.88 -5.07 8.01
C LEU A 13 -13.03 -4.15 7.63
N THR A 14 -13.23 -3.10 8.42
CA THR A 14 -14.06 -1.97 8.02
C THR A 14 -13.30 -1.01 7.08
N ASP A 15 -14.03 -0.14 6.40
CA ASP A 15 -13.47 0.89 5.53
C ASP A 15 -12.51 1.84 6.27
N GLU A 16 -12.86 2.24 7.51
CA GLU A 16 -12.00 3.05 8.37
C GLU A 16 -10.71 2.31 8.75
N GLN A 17 -10.80 1.03 9.14
CA GLN A 17 -9.61 0.22 9.37
C GLN A 17 -8.75 0.12 8.11
N CYS A 18 -9.36 -0.08 6.94
CA CYS A 18 -8.67 -0.17 5.66
C CYS A 18 -7.91 1.12 5.34
N LYS A 19 -8.58 2.29 5.41
CA LYS A 19 -7.98 3.61 5.15
C LYS A 19 -6.75 3.86 6.04
N HIS A 20 -6.90 3.67 7.35
CA HIS A 20 -5.80 3.90 8.30
C HIS A 20 -4.66 2.89 8.15
N CYS A 21 -4.95 1.63 7.83
CA CYS A 21 -3.93 0.64 7.53
C CYS A 21 -3.18 0.98 6.23
N LEU A 22 -3.86 1.47 5.20
CA LEU A 22 -3.23 1.89 3.96
C LEU A 22 -2.33 3.11 4.17
N ALA A 23 -2.79 4.12 4.90
CA ALA A 23 -1.98 5.29 5.26
C ALA A 23 -0.71 4.90 6.02
N ALA A 24 -0.80 3.91 6.92
CA ALA A 24 0.34 3.40 7.68
C ALA A 24 1.45 2.74 6.84
N THR A 25 1.13 2.32 5.60
CA THR A 25 2.10 1.65 4.71
C THR A 25 3.01 2.61 3.92
N ASN A 26 2.84 3.93 4.07
CA ASN A 26 3.71 4.97 3.50
C ASN A 26 4.03 4.81 1.99
N LEU A 27 3.08 4.32 1.18
CA LEU A 27 3.32 4.05 -0.25
C LEU A 27 3.37 5.31 -1.14
N GLY A 28 3.10 6.49 -0.59
CA GLY A 28 3.03 7.73 -1.37
C GLY A 28 1.88 7.72 -2.38
N MET A 29 2.00 8.56 -3.40
CA MET A 29 1.02 8.66 -4.48
C MET A 29 1.22 7.52 -5.48
N GLN A 30 0.16 6.75 -5.72
CA GLN A 30 0.14 5.73 -6.75
C GLN A 30 -0.73 6.17 -7.91
N TYR A 31 -0.20 6.01 -9.12
CA TYR A 31 -0.88 6.35 -10.36
C TYR A 31 -1.12 5.08 -11.17
N ILE A 32 -2.27 5.00 -11.82
CA ILE A 32 -2.66 3.85 -12.63
C ILE A 32 -2.93 4.35 -14.04
N PHE A 33 -2.40 3.64 -15.05
CA PHE A 33 -2.76 3.89 -16.44
C PHE A 33 -4.16 3.35 -16.72
N VAL A 34 -5.08 4.24 -17.09
CA VAL A 34 -6.50 3.90 -17.31
C VAL A 34 -6.83 3.53 -18.76
N SER A 35 -5.89 3.71 -19.70
CA SER A 35 -6.12 3.43 -21.12
C SER A 35 -4.88 2.91 -21.82
N GLU A 36 -5.08 2.11 -22.87
CA GLU A 36 -4.00 1.63 -23.73
C GLU A 36 -3.22 2.78 -24.37
N LYS A 37 -3.90 3.90 -24.69
CA LYS A 37 -3.25 5.11 -25.21
C LYS A 37 -2.24 5.70 -24.23
N ALA A 38 -2.53 5.67 -22.93
CA ALA A 38 -1.59 6.17 -21.92
C ALA A 38 -0.37 5.24 -21.81
N VAL A 39 -0.59 3.92 -21.88
CA VAL A 39 0.49 2.93 -21.87
C VAL A 39 1.37 3.03 -23.12
N SER A 40 0.79 3.20 -24.31
CA SER A 40 1.54 3.29 -25.57
C SER A 40 2.38 4.57 -25.70
N GLN A 41 2.08 5.59 -24.89
CA GLN A 41 2.85 6.82 -24.81
C GLN A 41 3.98 6.77 -23.76
N ALA A 42 4.05 5.70 -22.94
CA ALA A 42 5.12 5.54 -21.97
C ALA A 42 6.46 5.38 -22.68
N LYS A 43 7.41 6.25 -22.34
CA LYS A 43 8.77 6.22 -22.89
C LYS A 43 9.76 6.11 -21.76
N LEU A 44 10.71 5.20 -21.90
CA LEU A 44 11.88 5.14 -21.02
C LEU A 44 12.70 6.42 -21.23
N ILE A 45 12.89 7.20 -20.17
CA ILE A 45 13.69 8.43 -20.22
C ILE A 45 15.17 8.09 -20.00
N GLU A 46 15.47 7.23 -19.03
CA GLU A 46 16.83 6.91 -18.64
C GLU A 46 16.90 5.51 -17.99
N CYS A 47 18.03 4.82 -18.20
CA CYS A 47 18.42 3.64 -17.44
C CYS A 47 19.53 4.01 -16.46
N CYS A 48 19.21 4.09 -15.17
CA CYS A 48 20.21 4.31 -14.13
C CYS A 48 20.83 2.97 -13.68
N TYR A 49 22.16 2.93 -13.54
CA TYR A 49 22.86 1.80 -12.95
C TYR A 49 23.03 2.01 -11.45
N ILE A 50 22.80 0.95 -10.68
CA ILE A 50 22.95 0.95 -9.22
C ILE A 50 24.06 -0.02 -8.86
N SER A 51 25.06 0.45 -8.11
CA SER A 51 26.14 -0.40 -7.61
C SER A 51 25.64 -1.43 -6.61
N GLN A 52 26.46 -2.46 -6.35
CA GLN A 52 26.10 -3.51 -5.38
C GLN A 52 25.86 -2.95 -3.98
N ASN A 53 26.70 -1.98 -3.56
CA ASN A 53 26.60 -1.32 -2.25
C ASN A 53 25.32 -0.48 -2.14
N GLU A 54 24.98 0.31 -3.16
CA GLU A 54 23.74 1.10 -3.17
C GLU A 54 22.50 0.19 -3.17
N ARG A 55 22.55 -0.91 -3.92
CA ARG A 55 21.46 -1.89 -3.93
C ARG A 55 21.23 -2.49 -2.55
N GLU A 56 22.29 -2.82 -1.82
CA GLU A 56 22.19 -3.34 -0.46
C GLU A 56 21.69 -2.28 0.53
N TYR A 57 22.18 -1.05 0.41
CA TYR A 57 21.69 0.09 1.18
C TYR A 57 20.16 0.28 1.04
N TYR A 58 19.64 0.35 -0.19
CA TYR A 58 18.20 0.52 -0.42
C TYR A 58 17.38 -0.70 0.02
N LYS A 59 17.92 -1.91 -0.08
CA LYS A 59 17.27 -3.11 0.47
C LYS A 59 17.10 -3.01 1.97
N ASN A 60 18.13 -2.55 2.69
CA ASN A 60 18.08 -2.40 4.14
C ASN A 60 17.09 -1.32 4.58
N ILE A 61 17.06 -0.17 3.90
CA ILE A 61 16.03 0.86 4.13
C ILE A 61 14.64 0.26 3.98
N ARG A 62 14.38 -0.43 2.86
CA ARG A 62 13.07 -1.01 2.58
C ARG A 62 12.67 -2.08 3.59
N LEU A 63 13.63 -2.84 4.11
CA LEU A 63 13.39 -3.83 5.16
C LEU A 63 12.95 -3.15 6.48
N GLU A 64 13.64 -2.10 6.90
CA GLU A 64 13.30 -1.34 8.11
C GLU A 64 11.95 -0.62 7.96
N GLU A 65 11.69 0.02 6.82
CA GLU A 65 10.39 0.62 6.51
C GLU A 65 9.26 -0.42 6.54
N SER A 66 9.50 -1.62 6.01
CA SER A 66 8.50 -2.71 6.03
C SER A 66 8.18 -3.17 7.46
N LYS A 67 9.19 -3.28 8.33
CA LYS A 67 8.98 -3.62 9.75
C LYS A 67 8.17 -2.56 10.47
N LEU A 68 8.54 -1.28 10.28
CA LEU A 68 7.83 -0.15 10.87
C LEU A 68 6.39 -0.06 10.35
N GLY A 69 6.17 -0.22 9.05
CA GLY A 69 4.84 -0.26 8.43
C GLY A 69 3.96 -1.35 9.01
N ALA A 70 4.49 -2.57 9.19
CA ALA A 70 3.75 -3.68 9.78
C ALA A 70 3.29 -3.37 11.22
N ASN A 71 4.15 -2.73 12.03
CA ASN A 71 3.80 -2.33 13.40
C ASN A 71 2.71 -1.23 13.40
N LYS A 72 2.83 -0.23 12.53
CA LYS A 72 1.81 0.83 12.39
C LYS A 72 0.46 0.26 11.95
N VAL A 73 0.45 -0.69 11.02
CA VAL A 73 -0.78 -1.38 10.57
C VAL A 73 -1.43 -2.14 11.73
N LYS A 74 -0.66 -2.89 12.54
CA LYS A 74 -1.20 -3.59 13.71
C LYS A 74 -1.85 -2.63 14.71
N LEU A 75 -1.21 -1.49 14.99
CA LEU A 75 -1.74 -0.45 15.87
C LEU A 75 -3.03 0.17 15.30
N ALA A 76 -3.04 0.52 14.02
CA ALA A 76 -4.22 1.05 13.34
C ALA A 76 -5.40 0.07 13.38
N ARG A 77 -5.18 -1.22 13.08
CA ARG A 77 -6.24 -2.25 13.17
C ARG A 77 -6.86 -2.30 14.56
N LYS A 78 -6.06 -2.20 15.62
CA LYS A 78 -6.53 -2.24 17.01
C LYS A 78 -7.29 -0.96 17.38
N GLN A 79 -6.77 0.20 17.00
CA GLN A 79 -7.34 1.50 17.36
C GLN A 79 -8.68 1.79 16.66
N TYR A 80 -8.83 1.34 15.41
CA TYR A 80 -10.01 1.58 14.59
C TYR A 80 -10.96 0.38 14.53
N ARG A 81 -10.74 -0.64 15.37
CA ARG A 81 -11.59 -1.84 15.41
C ARG A 81 -13.05 -1.47 15.69
N GLY A 82 -13.96 -1.99 14.86
CA GLY A 82 -15.40 -1.76 15.00
C GLY A 82 -15.87 -0.35 14.66
N LYS A 83 -14.99 0.50 14.11
CA LYS A 83 -15.36 1.82 13.57
C LYS A 83 -15.56 1.73 12.06
N GLY A 84 -16.46 2.51 11.51
CA GLY A 84 -16.76 2.50 10.07
C GLY A 84 -17.73 1.38 9.71
N ARG A 85 -17.69 0.95 8.45
CA ARG A 85 -18.59 -0.06 7.89
C ARG A 85 -17.83 -1.16 7.18
N TYR A 86 -18.38 -2.36 7.20
CA TYR A 86 -17.88 -3.47 6.39
C TYR A 86 -18.32 -3.32 4.93
N ILE A 87 -17.69 -4.07 4.03
CA ILE A 87 -17.92 -3.91 2.59
C ILE A 87 -19.34 -4.28 2.16
N ASP A 88 -19.92 -5.29 2.79
CA ASP A 88 -21.32 -5.72 2.64
C ASP A 88 -22.32 -4.65 3.11
N GLU A 89 -21.97 -3.85 4.12
CA GLU A 89 -22.76 -2.71 4.58
C GLU A 89 -22.65 -1.47 3.65
N ILE A 90 -21.63 -1.41 2.79
CA ILE A 90 -21.39 -0.30 1.87
C ILE A 90 -21.99 -0.56 0.50
N LEU A 91 -21.91 -1.79 -0.01
CA LEU A 91 -22.36 -2.17 -1.35
C LEU A 91 -23.85 -2.54 -1.43
N VAL A 92 -24.66 -2.06 -0.48
CA VAL A 92 -26.12 -2.21 -0.46
C VAL A 92 -26.77 -1.41 -1.59
#